data_AF-A0A941IFW8-F1
#
_entry.id   AF-A0A941IFW8-F1
#
_cell.length_a   1.000
_cell.length_b   1.000
_cell.length_c   1.000
_cell.angle_alpha   90.00
_cell.angle_beta   90.00
_cell.angle_gamma   90.00
#
_symmetry.space_group_name_H-M   'P 1'
#
loop_
_entity.id
_entity.type
_entity.pdbx_description
1 polymer ?
#
loop_
_entity_poly.entity_id
_entity_poly.type
_entity_poly.pdbx_seq_one_letter_code
_entity_poly.pdbx_strand_id
1 'polypeptide(L)'
;MHSPNDVIGGRILATALAAAILHDPANASVKAAARANALSYFEAQTSTTADTLFAYAHSQGLNEDLFADRETNAGYVYPHLTYGLPSQGSQKPASVYTVPEGAEVLLETRQPYLTADQRRDVLATTAIDDRNVMLDGFEEWGRINLFAAADGYAAFASTVTVAMDAAQGGFSKADSWKNDIAGRGGLVKQGTGSLTLTGSNSYTGGTTIEAGTIVAASASALGNGDVTVQSAGTLAVSSDAATRGVEIRGDYTQDGGTLQLALGSGGADGNGSGGFTGCGAALSVDGRVELAAGSTLALTLTGAPRKGTVVPVIEARNVRGWFDSVTVNIAGVQAVPVQTRDGIAIRFA
;
A
#
# COMPACT_ATOMS: atom_id res chain seq x y z
N MET A 1 -29.33 11.99 27.55
CA MET A 1 -28.11 12.33 26.79
C MET A 1 -26.98 11.51 27.39
N HIS A 2 -26.30 10.70 26.59
CA HIS A 2 -25.12 9.96 27.06
C HIS A 2 -23.94 10.92 27.15
N SER A 3 -23.11 10.76 28.18
CA SER A 3 -21.86 11.51 28.30
C SER A 3 -20.81 10.98 27.31
N PRO A 4 -19.81 11.77 26.91
CA PRO A 4 -18.68 11.26 26.12
C PRO A 4 -18.04 10.01 26.72
N ASN A 5 -17.92 9.93 28.04
CA ASN A 5 -17.38 8.77 28.74
C ASN A 5 -18.25 7.52 28.56
N ASP A 6 -19.58 7.67 28.58
CA ASP A 6 -20.49 6.53 28.37
C ASP A 6 -20.30 5.95 26.97
N VAL A 7 -20.11 6.79 25.95
CA VAL A 7 -19.97 6.33 24.57
C VAL A 7 -18.59 5.74 24.31
N ILE A 8 -17.52 6.35 24.84
CA ILE A 8 -16.16 5.79 24.77
C ILE A 8 -16.13 4.43 25.47
N GLY A 9 -16.65 4.33 26.70
CA GLY A 9 -16.72 3.08 27.45
C GLY A 9 -17.54 2.01 26.73
N GLY A 10 -18.69 2.39 26.16
CA GLY A 10 -19.52 1.50 25.35
C GLY A 10 -18.80 0.96 24.11
N ARG A 11 -18.07 1.81 23.38
CA ARG A 11 -17.23 1.38 22.24
C ARG A 11 -16.18 0.38 22.69
N ILE A 12 -15.42 0.71 23.73
CA ILE A 12 -14.33 -0.13 24.25
C ILE A 12 -14.86 -1.52 24.61
N LEU A 13 -15.95 -1.58 25.37
CA LEU A 13 -16.58 -2.84 25.76
C LEU A 13 -17.07 -3.63 24.54
N ALA A 14 -17.72 -2.96 23.59
CA ALA A 14 -18.22 -3.63 22.37
C ALA A 14 -17.08 -4.21 21.52
N THR A 15 -15.98 -3.46 21.35
CA THR A 15 -14.79 -3.93 20.62
C THR A 15 -14.14 -5.12 21.33
N ALA A 16 -13.96 -5.04 22.65
CA ALA A 16 -13.39 -6.13 23.43
C ALA A 16 -14.25 -7.39 23.38
N LEU A 17 -15.57 -7.26 23.53
CA LEU A 17 -16.52 -8.38 23.44
C LEU A 17 -16.53 -9.01 22.05
N ALA A 18 -16.53 -8.20 20.99
CA ALA A 18 -16.48 -8.69 19.62
C ALA A 18 -15.19 -9.49 19.36
N ALA A 19 -14.03 -8.96 19.79
CA ALA A 19 -12.76 -9.66 19.68
C ALA A 19 -12.76 -10.98 20.45
N ALA A 20 -13.23 -10.98 21.71
CA ALA A 20 -13.31 -12.19 22.52
C ALA A 20 -14.16 -13.29 21.87
N ILE A 21 -15.35 -12.95 21.35
CA ILE A 21 -16.24 -13.90 20.67
C ILE A 21 -15.60 -14.43 19.39
N LEU A 22 -14.99 -13.57 18.57
CA LEU A 22 -14.41 -13.94 17.29
C LEU A 22 -13.09 -14.73 17.42
N HIS A 23 -12.36 -14.52 18.53
CA HIS A 23 -11.11 -15.19 18.83
C HIS A 23 -11.32 -16.58 19.46
N ASP A 24 -12.47 -16.82 20.11
CA ASP A 24 -12.78 -18.13 20.69
C ASP A 24 -12.73 -19.26 19.64
N PRO A 25 -11.85 -20.27 19.80
CA PRO A 25 -11.75 -21.40 18.88
C PRO A 25 -13.06 -22.17 18.71
N ALA A 26 -13.94 -22.18 19.72
CA ALA A 26 -15.26 -22.80 19.62
C ALA A 26 -16.14 -22.17 18.53
N ASN A 27 -15.89 -20.91 18.19
CA ASN A 27 -16.63 -20.16 17.18
C ASN A 27 -15.98 -20.20 15.79
N ALA A 28 -14.86 -20.90 15.60
CA ALA A 28 -14.09 -20.87 14.35
C ALA A 28 -14.92 -21.28 13.11
N SER A 29 -15.72 -22.34 13.22
CA SER A 29 -16.58 -22.82 12.13
C SER A 29 -17.71 -21.85 11.81
N VAL A 30 -18.35 -21.29 12.85
CA VAL A 30 -19.43 -20.31 12.72
C VAL A 30 -18.91 -19.01 12.12
N LYS A 31 -17.74 -18.54 12.55
CA LYS A 31 -17.04 -17.36 12.01
C LYS A 31 -16.75 -17.54 10.52
N ALA A 32 -16.19 -18.69 10.13
CA ALA A 32 -15.91 -19.00 8.73
C ALA A 32 -17.18 -19.05 7.87
N ALA A 33 -18.24 -19.70 8.37
CA ALA A 33 -19.53 -19.76 7.69
C ALA A 33 -20.18 -18.38 7.55
N ALA A 34 -20.12 -17.54 8.60
CA ALA A 34 -20.64 -16.17 8.56
C ALA A 34 -19.93 -15.33 7.49
N ARG A 35 -18.60 -15.41 7.40
CA ARG A 35 -17.81 -14.73 6.36
C ARG A 35 -18.21 -15.21 4.96
N ALA A 36 -18.30 -16.52 4.75
CA ALA A 36 -18.67 -17.09 3.45
C ALA A 36 -20.08 -16.66 3.02
N ASN A 37 -21.05 -16.69 3.95
CA ASN A 37 -22.42 -16.26 3.71
C ASN A 37 -22.49 -14.76 3.36
N ALA A 38 -21.76 -13.92 4.09
CA ALA A 38 -21.71 -12.48 3.81
C ALA A 38 -21.11 -12.20 2.43
N LEU A 39 -20.00 -12.85 2.09
CA LEU A 39 -19.36 -12.70 0.79
C LEU A 39 -20.30 -13.12 -0.35
N SER A 40 -20.90 -14.31 -0.24
CA SER A 40 -21.84 -14.81 -1.24
C SER A 40 -23.06 -13.89 -1.42
N TYR A 41 -23.57 -13.32 -0.32
CA TYR A 41 -24.65 -12.34 -0.39
C TYR A 41 -24.24 -11.10 -1.17
N PHE A 42 -23.11 -10.47 -0.82
CA PHE A 42 -22.67 -9.24 -1.48
C PHE A 42 -22.34 -9.48 -2.96
N GLU A 43 -21.61 -10.54 -3.28
CA GLU A 43 -21.31 -10.91 -4.67
C GLU A 43 -22.58 -11.07 -5.52
N ALA A 44 -23.62 -11.68 -4.96
CA ALA A 44 -24.91 -11.83 -5.63
C ALA A 44 -25.64 -10.48 -5.81
N GLN A 45 -25.58 -9.57 -4.83
CA GLN A 45 -26.23 -8.26 -4.93
C GLN A 45 -25.55 -7.31 -5.90
N THR A 46 -24.23 -7.38 -6.04
CA THR A 46 -23.43 -6.42 -6.80
C THR A 46 -22.95 -6.96 -8.15
N SER A 47 -23.17 -8.26 -8.41
CA SER A 47 -22.58 -8.97 -9.56
C SER A 47 -21.05 -8.88 -9.60
N THR A 48 -20.42 -8.92 -8.42
CA THR A 48 -18.95 -8.89 -8.26
C THR A 48 -18.41 -10.24 -7.81
N THR A 49 -17.09 -10.35 -7.73
CA THR A 49 -16.38 -11.43 -7.06
C THR A 49 -15.63 -10.88 -5.85
N ALA A 50 -15.04 -11.76 -5.04
CA ALA A 50 -14.14 -11.38 -3.95
C ALA A 50 -13.04 -10.39 -4.39
N ASP A 51 -12.56 -10.51 -5.64
CA ASP A 51 -11.52 -9.65 -6.20
C ASP A 51 -12.03 -8.25 -6.58
N THR A 52 -13.31 -8.12 -6.95
CA THR A 52 -13.86 -6.87 -7.50
C THR A 52 -14.82 -6.17 -6.55
N LEU A 53 -15.28 -6.84 -5.49
CA LEU A 53 -16.24 -6.31 -4.52
C LEU A 53 -15.73 -5.05 -3.83
N PHE A 54 -14.47 -5.03 -3.39
CA PHE A 54 -13.91 -3.85 -2.72
C PHE A 54 -13.87 -2.62 -3.64
N ALA A 55 -13.47 -2.79 -4.89
CA ALA A 55 -13.45 -1.71 -5.87
C ALA A 55 -14.86 -1.22 -6.20
N TYR A 56 -15.82 -2.13 -6.34
CA TYR A 56 -17.23 -1.79 -6.54
C TYR A 56 -17.77 -0.95 -5.38
N ALA A 57 -17.51 -1.37 -4.13
CA ALA A 57 -17.97 -0.68 -2.92
C ALA A 57 -17.44 0.76 -2.79
N HIS A 58 -16.34 1.09 -3.48
CA HIS A 58 -15.71 2.42 -3.48
C HIS A 58 -15.69 3.05 -4.88
N SER A 59 -16.61 2.66 -5.77
CA SER A 59 -16.65 3.12 -7.16
C SER A 59 -17.39 4.45 -7.36
N GLN A 60 -18.23 4.82 -6.39
CA GLN A 60 -19.09 5.99 -6.47
C GLN A 60 -18.39 7.25 -5.93
N GLY A 61 -18.78 8.41 -6.46
CA GLY A 61 -18.28 9.70 -5.98
C GLY A 61 -19.10 10.23 -4.80
N LEU A 62 -18.70 11.39 -4.28
CA LEU A 62 -19.34 12.03 -3.11
C LEU A 62 -20.83 12.38 -3.29
N ASN A 63 -21.33 12.41 -4.53
CA ASN A 63 -22.75 12.67 -4.78
C ASN A 63 -23.63 11.45 -4.45
N GLU A 64 -23.06 10.25 -4.53
CA GLU A 64 -23.77 8.97 -4.32
C GLU A 64 -23.29 8.22 -3.07
N ASP A 65 -22.03 8.40 -2.67
CA ASP A 65 -21.45 7.83 -1.46
C ASP A 65 -20.79 8.92 -0.58
N LEU A 66 -21.41 9.20 0.57
CA LEU A 66 -20.91 10.16 1.55
C LEU A 66 -19.54 9.77 2.14
N PHE A 67 -19.15 8.51 2.00
CA PHE A 67 -17.87 7.98 2.48
C PHE A 67 -16.84 7.77 1.35
N ALA A 68 -17.10 8.27 0.14
CA ALA A 68 -16.18 8.14 -0.99
C ALA A 68 -14.81 8.82 -0.75
N ASP A 69 -14.78 9.88 0.08
CA ASP A 69 -13.56 10.62 0.37
C ASP A 69 -12.90 10.18 1.68
N ARG A 70 -11.76 9.49 1.56
CA ARG A 70 -11.03 8.93 2.71
C ARG A 70 -10.50 10.01 3.65
N GLU A 71 -10.04 11.14 3.14
CA GLU A 71 -9.45 12.21 3.97
C GLU A 71 -10.51 12.89 4.83
N THR A 72 -11.67 13.16 4.25
CA THR A 72 -12.87 13.65 4.94
C THR A 72 -13.32 12.67 6.01
N ASN A 73 -13.37 11.37 5.68
CA ASN A 73 -13.70 10.33 6.65
C ASN A 73 -12.70 10.29 7.81
N ALA A 74 -11.40 10.43 7.54
CA ALA A 74 -10.37 10.46 8.58
C ALA A 74 -10.56 11.65 9.53
N GLY A 75 -10.85 12.84 8.97
CA GLY A 75 -11.17 14.05 9.73
C GLY A 75 -12.45 13.95 10.55
N TYR A 76 -13.40 13.11 10.13
CA TYR A 76 -14.61 12.81 10.90
C TYR A 76 -14.36 11.76 11.99
N VAL A 77 -13.71 10.65 11.69
CA VAL A 77 -13.62 9.49 12.60
C VAL A 77 -12.74 9.80 13.81
N TYR A 78 -11.55 10.38 13.61
CA TYR A 78 -10.59 10.54 14.71
C TYR A 78 -11.12 11.40 15.88
N PRO A 79 -11.75 12.58 15.64
CA PRO A 79 -12.35 13.36 16.73
C PRO A 79 -13.49 12.64 17.46
N HIS A 80 -14.23 11.75 16.79
CA HIS A 80 -15.29 10.95 17.44
C HIS A 80 -14.72 9.79 18.24
N LEU A 81 -13.52 9.30 17.91
CA LEU A 81 -12.85 8.30 18.72
C LEU A 81 -12.41 8.86 20.09
N THR A 82 -12.09 10.15 20.16
CA THR A 82 -11.64 10.84 21.37
C THR A 82 -12.70 11.76 22.00
N TYR A 83 -13.84 11.96 21.31
CA TYR A 83 -14.85 12.96 21.66
C TYR A 83 -14.30 14.39 21.82
N GLY A 84 -13.22 14.71 21.09
CA GLY A 84 -12.54 16.00 21.18
C GLY A 84 -11.93 16.29 22.56
N LEU A 85 -11.79 15.27 23.42
CA LEU A 85 -11.08 15.42 24.69
C LEU A 85 -9.63 15.84 24.43
N PRO A 86 -9.08 16.78 25.21
CA PRO A 86 -7.75 17.31 24.96
C PRO A 86 -6.69 16.24 25.19
N SER A 87 -5.70 16.19 24.31
CA SER A 87 -4.46 15.46 24.55
C SER A 87 -3.61 16.21 25.59
N GLN A 88 -3.07 15.49 26.57
CA GLN A 88 -2.22 16.04 27.63
C GLN A 88 -0.89 15.27 27.70
N GLY A 89 0.21 15.97 27.98
CA GLY A 89 1.53 15.37 28.19
C GLY A 89 2.38 15.19 26.92
N SER A 90 3.51 14.50 27.08
CA SER A 90 4.44 14.16 25.99
C SER A 90 4.03 12.82 25.36
N GLN A 91 4.04 12.75 24.03
CA GLN A 91 3.72 11.53 23.27
C GLN A 91 4.73 10.43 23.59
N LYS A 92 4.27 9.25 24.06
CA LYS A 92 5.16 8.08 24.17
C LYS A 92 5.38 7.47 22.78
N PRO A 93 6.53 6.84 22.53
CA PRO A 93 6.73 6.10 21.29
C PRO A 93 5.70 4.98 21.14
N ALA A 94 5.24 4.72 19.91
CA ALA A 94 4.23 3.69 19.60
C ALA A 94 4.62 2.29 20.12
N SER A 95 5.92 2.02 20.31
CA SER A 95 6.48 0.80 20.90
C SER A 95 6.08 0.55 22.37
N VAL A 96 5.37 1.49 23.00
CA VAL A 96 4.86 1.36 24.37
C VAL A 96 3.42 0.87 24.39
N TYR A 97 2.74 0.81 23.23
CA TYR A 97 1.37 0.32 23.14
C TYR A 97 1.32 -1.21 23.23
N THR A 98 0.53 -1.74 24.16
CA THR A 98 0.31 -3.17 24.35
C THR A 98 -1.05 -3.54 23.77
N VAL A 99 -1.03 -4.21 22.61
CA VAL A 99 -2.24 -4.70 21.96
C VAL A 99 -2.82 -5.85 22.79
N PRO A 100 -4.12 -5.81 23.15
CA PRO A 100 -4.74 -6.94 23.84
C PRO A 100 -4.68 -8.22 22.99
N GLU A 101 -4.45 -9.36 23.64
CA GLU A 101 -4.52 -10.66 22.98
C GLU A 101 -5.94 -10.90 22.42
N GLY A 102 -5.99 -11.42 21.19
CA GLY A 102 -7.23 -11.67 20.48
C GLY A 102 -7.75 -10.48 19.66
N ALA A 103 -7.26 -9.26 19.90
CA ALA A 103 -7.65 -8.09 19.12
C ALA A 103 -7.27 -8.22 17.63
N GLU A 104 -6.24 -9.01 17.28
CA GLU A 104 -5.83 -9.26 15.90
C GLU A 104 -6.92 -9.89 15.02
N VAL A 105 -7.92 -10.52 15.63
CA VAL A 105 -9.05 -11.11 14.89
C VAL A 105 -9.90 -10.04 14.20
N LEU A 106 -9.89 -8.80 14.72
CA LEU A 106 -10.63 -7.67 14.16
C LEU A 106 -10.13 -7.27 12.76
N LEU A 107 -8.90 -7.64 12.42
CA LEU A 107 -8.31 -7.39 11.10
C LEU A 107 -8.24 -8.63 10.22
N GLU A 108 -8.67 -9.81 10.70
CA GLU A 108 -8.48 -11.10 10.01
C GLU A 108 -9.14 -11.15 8.62
N THR A 109 -10.29 -10.50 8.44
CA THR A 109 -10.98 -10.47 7.14
C THR A 109 -10.48 -9.37 6.22
N ARG A 110 -9.92 -8.29 6.78
CA ARG A 110 -9.39 -7.14 6.04
C ARG A 110 -7.96 -7.37 5.57
N GLN A 111 -7.13 -8.04 6.37
CA GLN A 111 -5.71 -8.34 6.11
C GLN A 111 -5.43 -9.83 6.32
N PRO A 112 -6.07 -10.72 5.54
CA PRO A 112 -6.00 -12.17 5.73
C PRO A 112 -4.60 -12.76 5.50
N TYR A 113 -3.74 -12.06 4.76
CA TYR A 113 -2.37 -12.46 4.43
C TYR A 113 -1.35 -12.13 5.53
N LEU A 114 -1.73 -11.37 6.56
CA LEU A 114 -0.88 -11.09 7.70
C LEU A 114 -1.05 -12.16 8.78
N THR A 115 0.02 -12.50 9.49
CA THR A 115 -0.02 -13.33 10.70
C THR A 115 -0.74 -12.62 11.85
N ALA A 116 -1.09 -13.35 12.91
CA ALA A 116 -1.66 -12.77 14.13
C ALA A 116 -0.75 -11.68 14.72
N ASP A 117 0.54 -11.95 14.84
CA ASP A 117 1.54 -10.99 15.35
C ASP A 117 1.60 -9.73 14.50
N GLN A 118 1.64 -9.88 13.17
CA GLN A 118 1.65 -8.75 12.25
C GLN A 118 0.38 -7.91 12.33
N ARG A 119 -0.79 -8.53 12.51
CA ARG A 119 -2.04 -7.78 12.72
C ARG A 119 -2.04 -7.05 14.06
N ARG A 120 -1.40 -7.60 15.11
CA ARG A 120 -1.16 -6.85 16.35
C ARG A 120 -0.22 -5.67 16.12
N ASP A 121 0.86 -5.83 15.35
CA ASP A 121 1.74 -4.71 15.00
C ASP A 121 1.00 -3.61 14.21
N VAL A 122 0.09 -3.97 13.30
CA VAL A 122 -0.79 -2.99 12.63
C VAL A 122 -1.65 -2.25 13.64
N LEU A 123 -2.33 -2.95 14.54
CA LEU A 123 -3.14 -2.33 15.60
C LEU A 123 -2.29 -1.41 16.49
N ALA A 124 -1.06 -1.82 16.79
CA ALA A 124 -0.17 -1.03 17.63
C ALA A 124 0.31 0.25 16.98
N THR A 125 0.75 0.15 15.73
CA THR A 125 1.33 1.29 15.01
C THR A 125 0.26 2.32 14.63
N THR A 126 -1.00 1.90 14.54
CA THR A 126 -2.14 2.76 14.18
C THR A 126 -2.95 3.25 15.40
N ALA A 127 -2.54 2.88 16.61
CA ALA A 127 -3.26 3.22 17.84
C ALA A 127 -3.41 4.74 18.00
N ILE A 128 -4.54 5.13 18.60
CA ILE A 128 -4.80 6.52 19.00
C ILE A 128 -3.67 6.99 19.95
N ASP A 129 -3.31 8.26 19.82
CA ASP A 129 -2.29 8.92 20.64
C ASP A 129 -2.55 8.70 22.15
N ASP A 130 -1.50 8.31 22.88
CA ASP A 130 -1.53 7.99 24.31
C ASP A 130 -1.77 9.23 25.21
N ARG A 131 -1.71 10.43 24.64
CA ARG A 131 -2.03 11.66 25.36
C ARG A 131 -3.52 11.80 25.66
N ASN A 132 -4.36 10.88 25.18
CA ASN A 132 -5.79 10.87 25.47
C ASN A 132 -6.07 10.30 26.87
N VAL A 133 -6.47 11.19 27.78
CA VAL A 133 -6.66 10.94 29.23
C VAL A 133 -7.63 9.81 29.62
N MET A 134 -8.43 9.29 28.69
CA MET A 134 -9.43 8.23 28.94
C MET A 134 -9.13 6.91 28.23
N LEU A 135 -8.06 6.82 27.43
CA LEU A 135 -7.79 5.65 26.58
C LEU A 135 -6.64 4.77 27.11
N ASP A 136 -5.88 5.29 28.07
CA ASP A 136 -4.74 4.62 28.71
C ASP A 136 -5.20 3.70 29.86
N GLY A 137 -5.65 2.49 29.52
CA GLY A 137 -5.94 1.39 30.45
C GLY A 137 -4.92 0.24 30.35
N PHE A 138 -5.02 -0.79 31.21
CA PHE A 138 -4.02 -1.88 31.25
C PHE A 138 -3.85 -2.67 29.95
N GLU A 139 -4.93 -2.86 29.19
CA GLU A 139 -4.90 -3.55 27.87
C GLU A 139 -5.18 -2.57 26.71
N GLU A 140 -5.23 -1.26 26.98
CA GLU A 140 -5.34 -0.19 26.00
C GLU A 140 -6.34 -0.38 24.83
N TRP A 141 -7.43 -1.15 25.03
CA TRP A 141 -8.55 -1.32 24.09
C TRP A 141 -9.12 0.02 23.60
N GLY A 142 -9.06 1.05 24.46
CA GLY A 142 -9.46 2.43 24.15
C GLY A 142 -8.75 3.03 22.95
N ARG A 143 -7.51 2.62 22.70
CA ARG A 143 -6.66 3.20 21.67
C ARG A 143 -6.74 2.48 20.33
N ILE A 144 -7.47 1.37 20.22
CA ILE A 144 -7.66 0.68 18.94
C ILE A 144 -8.33 1.63 17.94
N ASN A 145 -7.66 1.85 16.81
CA ASN A 145 -8.16 2.66 15.70
C ASN A 145 -8.36 1.78 14.47
N LEU A 146 -9.51 1.12 14.35
CA LEU A 146 -9.77 0.22 13.23
C LEU A 146 -9.83 0.94 11.87
N PHE A 147 -10.12 2.25 11.86
CA PHE A 147 -10.11 3.04 10.62
C PHE A 147 -8.70 3.15 10.06
N ALA A 148 -7.74 3.60 10.88
CA ALA A 148 -6.33 3.65 10.47
C ALA A 148 -5.76 2.23 10.26
N ALA A 149 -6.10 1.27 11.13
CA ALA A 149 -5.61 -0.10 11.01
C ALA A 149 -6.06 -0.78 9.71
N ALA A 150 -7.26 -0.47 9.19
CA ALA A 150 -7.73 -0.99 7.91
C ALA A 150 -6.87 -0.52 6.71
N ASP A 151 -6.14 0.58 6.85
CA ASP A 151 -5.21 1.13 5.85
C ASP A 151 -3.79 0.52 5.95
N GLY A 152 -3.58 -0.49 6.80
CA GLY A 152 -2.31 -1.21 6.94
C GLY A 152 -1.41 -0.65 8.05
N TYR A 153 -0.13 -1.00 8.03
CA TYR A 153 0.85 -0.51 8.99
C TYR A 153 0.95 1.02 8.96
N ALA A 154 1.27 1.65 10.10
CA ALA A 154 1.69 3.06 10.15
C ALA A 154 3.19 3.22 10.49
N ALA A 155 3.86 2.14 10.94
CA ALA A 155 5.30 2.12 11.10
C ALA A 155 5.88 0.70 11.07
N PHE A 156 7.14 0.56 10.66
CA PHE A 156 7.92 -0.66 10.79
C PHE A 156 8.97 -0.49 11.90
N ALA A 157 8.77 -1.17 13.03
CA ALA A 157 9.77 -1.22 14.10
C ALA A 157 10.98 -2.10 13.73
N SER A 158 10.72 -3.13 12.92
CA SER A 158 11.67 -4.07 12.32
C SER A 158 11.19 -4.44 10.92
N THR A 159 12.02 -5.15 10.15
CA THR A 159 11.62 -5.60 8.81
C THR A 159 10.41 -6.54 8.86
N VAL A 160 9.39 -6.23 8.07
CA VAL A 160 8.15 -7.00 7.98
C VAL A 160 8.14 -7.80 6.67
N THR A 161 7.92 -9.10 6.76
CA THR A 161 7.76 -9.97 5.58
C THR A 161 6.29 -10.25 5.30
N VAL A 162 5.80 -9.88 4.13
CA VAL A 162 4.39 -10.02 3.73
C VAL A 162 4.28 -11.02 2.59
N ALA A 163 3.63 -12.16 2.84
CA ALA A 163 3.39 -13.20 1.85
C ALA A 163 1.93 -13.16 1.38
N MET A 164 1.70 -12.69 0.15
CA MET A 164 0.36 -12.60 -0.46
C MET A 164 0.19 -13.68 -1.53
N ASP A 165 -0.95 -14.37 -1.52
CA ASP A 165 -1.24 -15.45 -2.48
C ASP A 165 -2.42 -15.06 -3.39
N ALA A 166 -2.11 -14.86 -4.68
CA ALA A 166 -3.10 -14.54 -5.70
C ALA A 166 -4.17 -15.62 -5.89
N ALA A 167 -3.86 -16.89 -5.59
CA ALA A 167 -4.81 -17.99 -5.73
C ALA A 167 -5.93 -17.96 -4.68
N GLN A 168 -5.73 -17.26 -3.56
CA GLN A 168 -6.73 -17.10 -2.50
C GLN A 168 -7.78 -16.02 -2.81
N GLY A 169 -7.54 -15.17 -3.81
CA GLY A 169 -8.44 -14.08 -4.18
C GLY A 169 -8.57 -12.98 -3.11
N GLY A 170 -9.46 -12.03 -3.37
CA GLY A 170 -9.75 -10.89 -2.49
C GLY A 170 -8.49 -10.16 -2.05
N PHE A 171 -8.42 -9.82 -0.75
CA PHE A 171 -7.27 -9.11 -0.18
C PHE A 171 -5.98 -9.94 -0.16
N SER A 172 -6.03 -11.27 -0.20
CA SER A 172 -4.81 -12.08 -0.34
C SER A 172 -4.20 -11.96 -1.74
N LYS A 173 -5.03 -11.65 -2.75
CA LYS A 173 -4.58 -11.41 -4.12
C LYS A 173 -4.08 -10.00 -4.33
N ALA A 174 -4.84 -9.00 -3.89
CA ALA A 174 -4.48 -7.60 -4.04
C ALA A 174 -5.01 -6.76 -2.88
N ASP A 175 -4.16 -5.90 -2.32
CA ASP A 175 -4.54 -4.96 -1.27
C ASP A 175 -3.79 -3.63 -1.41
N SER A 176 -4.27 -2.59 -0.73
CA SER A 176 -3.66 -1.28 -0.68
C SER A 176 -3.45 -0.83 0.76
N TRP A 177 -2.22 -0.40 1.08
CA TRP A 177 -1.88 0.28 2.32
C TRP A 177 -1.77 1.78 2.08
N LYS A 178 -2.53 2.53 2.88
CA LYS A 178 -2.74 3.98 2.68
C LYS A 178 -2.17 4.86 3.78
N ASN A 179 -1.73 4.27 4.89
CA ASN A 179 -1.06 5.03 5.94
C ASN A 179 0.32 5.51 5.49
N ASP A 180 0.79 6.59 6.11
CA ASP A 180 2.17 7.05 5.98
C ASP A 180 3.05 6.20 6.89
N ILE A 181 3.76 5.23 6.30
CA ILE A 181 4.54 4.24 7.04
C ILE A 181 5.91 4.82 7.40
N ALA A 182 6.19 4.91 8.70
CA ALA A 182 7.48 5.37 9.24
C ALA A 182 8.32 4.22 9.83
N GLY A 183 9.43 4.55 10.50
CA GLY A 183 10.20 3.61 11.33
C GLY A 183 11.49 3.09 10.69
N ARG A 184 12.27 2.34 11.46
CA ARG A 184 13.60 1.86 11.05
C ARG A 184 13.58 0.56 10.25
N GLY A 185 12.47 -0.17 10.31
CA GLY A 185 12.28 -1.44 9.62
C GLY A 185 12.08 -1.27 8.11
N GLY A 186 12.15 -2.39 7.39
CA GLY A 186 11.86 -2.47 5.95
C GLY A 186 10.66 -3.33 5.62
N LEU A 187 10.40 -3.50 4.34
CA LEU A 187 9.35 -4.36 3.80
C LEU A 187 9.96 -5.45 2.91
N VAL A 188 9.63 -6.71 3.16
CA VAL A 188 9.92 -7.84 2.26
C VAL A 188 8.61 -8.35 1.69
N LYS A 189 8.46 -8.34 0.37
CA LYS A 189 7.26 -8.80 -0.33
C LYS A 189 7.51 -10.17 -0.97
N GLN A 190 6.71 -11.14 -0.55
CA GLN A 190 6.71 -12.53 -1.03
C GLN A 190 5.34 -12.93 -1.58
N GLY A 191 5.29 -14.09 -2.22
CA GLY A 191 4.07 -14.66 -2.80
C GLY A 191 3.60 -13.93 -4.06
N THR A 192 2.61 -14.51 -4.73
CA THR A 192 2.16 -14.10 -6.06
C THR A 192 1.22 -12.89 -6.08
N GLY A 193 0.71 -12.46 -4.93
CA GLY A 193 -0.21 -11.31 -4.82
C GLY A 193 0.46 -9.95 -4.99
N SER A 194 -0.35 -8.90 -4.98
CA SER A 194 0.06 -7.50 -5.18
C SER A 194 -0.26 -6.62 -3.97
N LEU A 195 0.72 -5.82 -3.53
CA LEU A 195 0.50 -4.81 -2.49
C LEU A 195 0.75 -3.41 -3.06
N THR A 196 -0.27 -2.56 -3.00
CA THR A 196 -0.18 -1.16 -3.41
C THR A 196 0.15 -0.29 -2.20
N LEU A 197 1.17 0.56 -2.33
CA LEU A 197 1.55 1.55 -1.31
C LEU A 197 1.19 2.94 -1.80
N THR A 198 0.23 3.60 -1.15
CA THR A 198 -0.24 4.94 -1.55
C THR A 198 0.17 6.05 -0.59
N GLY A 199 0.64 5.70 0.62
CA GLY A 199 1.05 6.67 1.64
C GLY A 199 2.37 7.38 1.31
N SER A 200 2.64 8.49 2.01
CA SER A 200 3.91 9.20 1.97
C SER A 200 4.91 8.56 2.94
N ASN A 201 5.46 7.42 2.53
CA ASN A 201 6.26 6.58 3.41
C ASN A 201 7.65 7.17 3.69
N SER A 202 8.17 6.88 4.89
CA SER A 202 9.47 7.38 5.39
C SER A 202 10.31 6.32 6.10
N TYR A 203 9.87 5.05 6.10
CA TYR A 203 10.64 3.97 6.71
C TYR A 203 12.02 3.80 6.05
N THR A 204 13.03 3.43 6.84
CA THR A 204 14.43 3.47 6.38
C THR A 204 15.05 2.10 6.12
N GLY A 205 14.39 1.00 6.48
CA GLY A 205 14.96 -0.34 6.32
C GLY A 205 14.92 -0.90 4.90
N GLY A 206 14.38 -0.14 3.94
CA GLY A 206 14.31 -0.51 2.52
C GLY A 206 13.13 -1.40 2.16
N THR A 207 13.01 -1.69 0.86
CA THR A 207 11.99 -2.57 0.27
C THR A 207 12.65 -3.65 -0.56
N THR A 208 12.40 -4.91 -0.25
CA THR A 208 12.83 -6.08 -1.04
C THR A 208 11.60 -6.77 -1.62
N ILE A 209 11.54 -6.88 -2.94
CA ILE A 209 10.48 -7.60 -3.65
C ILE A 209 11.06 -8.93 -4.11
N GLU A 210 10.83 -9.97 -3.32
CA GLU A 210 11.28 -11.32 -3.63
C GLU A 210 10.34 -11.98 -4.65
N ALA A 211 9.03 -11.76 -4.50
CA ALA A 211 8.01 -12.28 -5.41
C ALA A 211 6.72 -11.43 -5.44
N GLY A 212 6.00 -11.54 -6.57
CA GLY A 212 4.75 -10.82 -6.80
C GLY A 212 4.99 -9.35 -7.06
N THR A 213 4.04 -8.49 -6.70
CA THR A 213 4.08 -7.08 -7.09
C THR A 213 4.01 -6.13 -5.90
N ILE A 214 4.87 -5.12 -5.90
CA ILE A 214 4.62 -3.85 -5.19
C ILE A 214 4.21 -2.81 -6.22
N VAL A 215 3.08 -2.14 -5.98
CA VAL A 215 2.65 -0.98 -6.76
C VAL A 215 2.97 0.29 -5.96
N ALA A 216 3.92 1.08 -6.43
CA ALA A 216 4.24 2.39 -5.88
C ALA A 216 3.27 3.43 -6.44
N ALA A 217 2.37 3.95 -5.60
CA ALA A 217 1.28 4.84 -5.98
C ALA A 217 1.37 6.25 -5.36
N SER A 218 2.54 6.60 -4.85
CA SER A 218 2.92 7.96 -4.44
C SER A 218 4.42 8.15 -4.70
N ALA A 219 4.88 9.41 -4.72
CA ALA A 219 6.29 9.70 -4.99
C ALA A 219 7.21 9.04 -3.95
N SER A 220 6.85 9.03 -2.66
CA SER A 220 7.68 8.42 -1.61
C SER A 220 7.14 7.06 -1.12
N ALA A 221 6.38 6.34 -1.97
CA ALA A 221 5.75 5.06 -1.60
C ALA A 221 6.75 3.99 -1.09
N LEU A 222 8.01 4.05 -1.51
CA LEU A 222 9.04 3.05 -1.18
C LEU A 222 9.90 3.41 0.04
N GLY A 223 9.57 4.51 0.74
CA GLY A 223 10.31 4.98 1.90
C GLY A 223 11.68 5.57 1.54
N ASN A 224 12.61 5.51 2.49
CA ASN A 224 13.92 6.19 2.43
C ASN A 224 15.10 5.24 2.27
N GLY A 225 14.85 3.92 2.26
CA GLY A 225 15.90 2.92 2.15
C GLY A 225 16.12 2.46 0.71
N ASP A 226 16.93 1.42 0.58
CA ASP A 226 17.22 0.77 -0.70
C ASP A 226 16.00 0.01 -1.21
N VAL A 227 15.92 -0.16 -2.53
CA VAL A 227 14.89 -0.95 -3.20
C VAL A 227 15.55 -2.05 -4.00
N THR A 228 15.21 -3.30 -3.71
CA THR A 228 15.68 -4.48 -4.43
C THR A 228 14.52 -5.23 -5.06
N VAL A 229 14.59 -5.50 -6.36
CA VAL A 229 13.60 -6.29 -7.11
C VAL A 229 14.26 -7.57 -7.61
N GLN A 230 13.92 -8.71 -7.01
CA GLN A 230 14.47 -10.02 -7.39
C GLN A 230 13.71 -10.62 -8.57
N SER A 231 14.21 -11.74 -9.10
CA SER A 231 13.74 -12.36 -10.35
C SER A 231 12.25 -12.66 -10.44
N ALA A 232 11.58 -12.97 -9.33
CA ALA A 232 10.13 -13.21 -9.30
C ALA A 232 9.32 -11.97 -8.86
N GLY A 233 10.00 -10.87 -8.56
CA GLY A 233 9.44 -9.62 -8.10
C GLY A 233 9.16 -8.64 -9.23
N THR A 234 8.14 -7.82 -9.02
CA THR A 234 7.78 -6.70 -9.90
C THR A 234 7.60 -5.44 -9.07
N LEU A 235 8.32 -4.38 -9.43
CA LEU A 235 8.01 -3.02 -9.00
C LEU A 235 7.16 -2.37 -10.09
N ALA A 236 5.92 -2.04 -9.79
CA ALA A 236 5.04 -1.31 -10.69
C ALA A 236 4.92 0.15 -10.23
N VAL A 237 5.11 1.09 -11.15
CA VAL A 237 4.85 2.52 -10.91
C VAL A 237 3.43 2.84 -11.35
N SER A 238 2.63 3.41 -10.44
CA SER A 238 1.27 3.82 -10.73
C SER A 238 1.24 4.86 -11.85
N SER A 239 0.23 4.76 -12.73
CA SER A 239 -0.04 5.74 -13.78
C SER A 239 -0.88 6.93 -13.30
N ASP A 240 -1.18 7.02 -12.00
CA ASP A 240 -1.90 8.16 -11.45
C ASP A 240 -1.10 9.45 -11.68
N ALA A 241 -1.76 10.49 -12.19
CA ALA A 241 -1.16 11.79 -12.42
C ALA A 241 -0.53 12.40 -11.14
N ALA A 242 -1.05 12.03 -9.96
CA ALA A 242 -0.49 12.44 -8.68
C ALA A 242 0.90 11.83 -8.41
N THR A 243 1.24 10.68 -9.03
CA THR A 243 2.46 9.95 -8.70
C THR A 243 3.73 10.59 -9.26
N ARG A 244 3.70 11.48 -10.28
CA ARG A 244 4.83 12.27 -10.86
C ARG A 244 6.26 11.65 -10.88
N GLY A 245 6.39 10.32 -10.81
CA GLY A 245 7.66 9.59 -10.61
C GLY A 245 7.87 9.17 -9.15
N VAL A 246 8.46 7.99 -8.96
CA VAL A 246 8.76 7.43 -7.63
C VAL A 246 10.20 7.79 -7.24
N GLU A 247 10.36 8.35 -6.05
CA GLU A 247 11.64 8.68 -5.43
C GLU A 247 12.20 7.45 -4.68
N ILE A 248 13.47 7.16 -4.92
CA ILE A 248 14.25 6.17 -4.19
C ILE A 248 15.47 6.89 -3.62
N ARG A 249 15.47 7.07 -2.29
CA ARG A 249 16.56 7.77 -1.59
C ARG A 249 17.82 6.92 -1.41
N GLY A 250 17.65 5.60 -1.36
CA GLY A 250 18.74 4.63 -1.33
C GLY A 250 19.19 4.19 -2.72
N ASP A 251 19.81 3.01 -2.77
CA ASP A 251 20.15 2.33 -4.01
C ASP A 251 18.93 1.61 -4.61
N TYR A 252 18.88 1.51 -5.94
CA TYR A 252 17.92 0.70 -6.68
C TYR A 252 18.63 -0.47 -7.35
N THR A 253 18.28 -1.69 -6.97
CA THR A 253 18.82 -2.91 -7.55
C THR A 253 17.71 -3.73 -8.20
N GLN A 254 17.89 -4.07 -9.47
CA GLN A 254 17.05 -5.02 -10.17
C GLN A 254 17.89 -6.29 -10.44
N ASP A 255 17.67 -7.31 -9.62
CA ASP A 255 18.37 -8.60 -9.67
C ASP A 255 17.51 -9.62 -10.42
N GLY A 256 17.36 -9.38 -11.73
CA GLY A 256 16.53 -10.20 -12.62
C GLY A 256 15.04 -9.89 -12.59
N GLY A 257 14.58 -8.99 -11.72
CA GLY A 257 13.17 -8.64 -11.56
C GLY A 257 12.61 -7.78 -12.69
N THR A 258 11.36 -7.33 -12.52
CA THR A 258 10.65 -6.47 -13.48
C THR A 258 10.36 -5.09 -12.92
N LEU A 259 10.72 -4.04 -13.68
CA LEU A 259 10.14 -2.70 -13.52
C LEU A 259 8.97 -2.57 -14.49
N GLN A 260 7.77 -2.30 -13.98
CA GLN A 260 6.56 -2.15 -14.78
C GLN A 260 6.09 -0.69 -14.77
N LEU A 261 5.88 -0.13 -15.96
CA LEU A 261 5.39 1.23 -16.15
C LEU A 261 4.14 1.22 -17.02
N ALA A 262 3.09 1.91 -16.56
CA ALA A 262 1.92 2.19 -17.38
C ALA A 262 2.03 3.61 -17.95
N LEU A 263 2.23 3.71 -19.27
CA LEU A 263 2.40 4.99 -19.98
C LEU A 263 1.11 5.36 -20.72
N GLY A 264 0.61 6.57 -20.46
CA GLY A 264 -0.46 7.16 -21.26
C GLY A 264 0.00 7.56 -22.67
N SER A 265 -0.94 7.66 -23.61
CA SER A 265 -0.70 8.04 -25.02
C SER A 265 -0.43 9.53 -25.28
N GLY A 266 -0.05 10.30 -24.25
CA GLY A 266 0.19 11.74 -24.31
C GLY A 266 1.37 12.09 -25.20
N GLY A 267 1.05 12.34 -26.45
CA GLY A 267 1.95 12.94 -27.42
C GLY A 267 2.35 14.35 -26.99
N ALA A 268 3.47 14.81 -27.54
CA ALA A 268 3.96 16.16 -27.35
C ALA A 268 3.02 17.23 -27.95
N ASP A 269 2.06 17.69 -27.17
CA ASP A 269 1.25 18.89 -27.46
C ASP A 269 1.14 19.83 -26.26
N GLY A 270 2.23 19.96 -25.47
CA GLY A 270 2.50 21.14 -24.65
C GLY A 270 1.44 21.55 -23.61
N ASN A 271 0.42 20.72 -23.36
CA ASN A 271 -0.73 21.08 -22.54
C ASN A 271 -1.15 19.92 -21.62
N GLY A 272 -0.20 19.46 -20.80
CA GLY A 272 -0.49 19.00 -19.43
C GLY A 272 -1.30 17.73 -19.20
N SER A 273 -1.58 16.86 -20.18
CA SER A 273 -2.30 15.62 -19.88
C SER A 273 -1.85 14.40 -20.71
N GLY A 274 -1.23 13.45 -20.01
CA GLY A 274 -1.39 12.03 -20.36
C GLY A 274 -0.18 11.27 -20.90
N GLY A 275 1.07 11.63 -20.58
CA GLY A 275 2.23 10.81 -20.92
C GLY A 275 3.48 11.32 -20.20
N PHE A 276 4.41 10.45 -19.83
CA PHE A 276 5.67 10.81 -19.12
C PHE A 276 6.58 11.79 -19.88
N THR A 277 6.16 12.26 -21.06
CA THR A 277 6.80 13.29 -21.88
C THR A 277 6.84 14.68 -21.22
N GLY A 278 6.15 14.90 -20.08
CA GLY A 278 6.19 16.16 -19.33
C GLY A 278 6.54 16.09 -17.82
N CYS A 279 6.79 14.91 -17.24
CA CYS A 279 6.81 14.75 -15.76
C CYS A 279 8.13 14.28 -15.13
N GLY A 280 9.23 14.13 -15.88
CA GLY A 280 10.47 13.56 -15.33
C GLY A 280 10.48 12.02 -15.42
N ALA A 281 11.53 11.40 -14.89
CA ALA A 281 11.68 9.95 -14.94
C ALA A 281 10.67 9.21 -14.07
N ALA A 282 10.31 7.99 -14.47
CA ALA A 282 9.42 7.14 -13.68
C ALA A 282 10.02 6.77 -12.33
N LEU A 283 11.34 6.59 -12.26
CA LEU A 283 12.12 6.47 -11.03
C LEU A 283 13.16 7.59 -10.97
N SER A 284 13.22 8.29 -9.83
CA SER A 284 14.32 9.18 -9.47
C SER A 284 15.11 8.54 -8.33
N VAL A 285 16.38 8.21 -8.57
CA VAL A 285 17.22 7.46 -7.63
C VAL A 285 18.40 8.32 -7.20
N ASP A 286 18.47 8.61 -5.89
CA ASP A 286 19.56 9.39 -5.30
C ASP A 286 20.85 8.56 -5.22
N GLY A 287 20.70 7.27 -4.90
CA GLY A 287 21.79 6.30 -4.81
C GLY A 287 22.25 5.75 -6.16
N ARG A 288 22.80 4.54 -6.12
CA ARG A 288 23.23 3.78 -7.30
C ARG A 288 22.07 3.00 -7.88
N VAL A 289 22.03 2.92 -9.20
CA VAL A 289 21.20 1.97 -9.94
C VAL A 289 22.07 0.81 -10.41
N GLU A 290 21.64 -0.41 -10.10
CA GLU A 290 22.24 -1.65 -10.58
C GLU A 290 21.18 -2.51 -11.27
N LEU A 291 21.34 -2.70 -12.58
CA LEU A 291 20.51 -3.58 -13.39
C LEU A 291 21.32 -4.84 -13.71
N ALA A 292 21.08 -5.91 -12.97
CA ALA A 292 21.74 -7.19 -13.19
C ALA A 292 21.11 -7.96 -14.36
N ALA A 293 21.73 -9.07 -14.77
CA ALA A 293 21.20 -9.96 -15.79
C ALA A 293 19.77 -10.43 -15.43
N GLY A 294 18.91 -10.53 -16.45
CA GLY A 294 17.49 -10.83 -16.34
C GLY A 294 16.59 -9.61 -16.12
N SER A 295 17.16 -8.41 -15.86
CA SER A 295 16.38 -7.19 -15.63
C SER A 295 15.45 -6.87 -16.80
N THR A 296 14.14 -6.86 -16.53
CA THR A 296 13.10 -6.56 -17.52
C THR A 296 12.42 -5.22 -17.26
N LEU A 297 12.17 -4.46 -18.32
CA LEU A 297 11.27 -3.31 -18.31
C LEU A 297 9.97 -3.65 -19.04
N ALA A 298 8.85 -3.65 -18.33
CA ALA A 298 7.53 -3.90 -18.89
C ALA A 298 6.75 -2.60 -19.08
N LEU A 299 6.33 -2.31 -20.31
CA LEU A 299 5.60 -1.11 -20.68
C LEU A 299 4.17 -1.46 -21.08
N THR A 300 3.21 -0.88 -20.36
CA THR A 300 1.79 -0.93 -20.70
C THR A 300 1.37 0.42 -21.26
N LEU A 301 1.05 0.46 -22.55
CA LEU A 301 0.64 1.68 -23.26
C LEU A 301 -0.87 1.70 -23.45
N THR A 302 -1.49 2.87 -23.26
CA THR A 302 -2.91 3.09 -23.57
C THR A 302 -3.16 3.41 -25.06
N GLY A 303 -2.11 3.68 -25.82
CA GLY A 303 -2.16 3.94 -27.26
C GLY A 303 -0.78 3.87 -27.91
N ALA A 304 -0.76 3.79 -29.24
CA ALA A 304 0.50 3.66 -29.99
C ALA A 304 1.35 4.94 -29.86
N PRO A 305 2.62 4.85 -29.44
CA PRO A 305 3.48 6.00 -29.28
C PRO A 305 3.95 6.51 -30.65
N ARG A 306 4.27 7.80 -30.76
CA ARG A 306 4.92 8.32 -31.96
C ARG A 306 6.34 7.76 -32.05
N LYS A 307 6.74 7.29 -33.23
CA LYS A 307 8.11 6.87 -33.52
C LYS A 307 9.10 7.99 -33.15
N GLY A 308 10.20 7.62 -32.50
CA GLY A 308 11.23 8.53 -32.01
C GLY A 308 10.93 9.19 -30.67
N THR A 309 9.74 8.99 -30.08
CA THR A 309 9.43 9.49 -28.74
C THR A 309 10.40 8.88 -27.73
N VAL A 310 10.99 9.74 -26.89
CA VAL A 310 11.87 9.34 -25.79
C VAL A 310 11.14 9.56 -24.48
N VAL A 311 11.12 8.54 -23.64
CA VAL A 311 10.51 8.56 -22.30
C VAL A 311 11.58 8.29 -21.26
N PRO A 312 11.88 9.23 -20.35
CA PRO A 312 12.76 8.98 -19.22
C PRO A 312 12.19 7.89 -18.31
N VAL A 313 12.99 6.89 -17.98
CA VAL A 313 12.56 5.74 -17.15
C VAL A 313 13.22 5.79 -15.79
N ILE A 314 14.54 5.92 -15.75
CA ILE A 314 15.32 6.04 -14.53
C ILE A 314 16.19 7.28 -14.64
N GLU A 315 16.10 8.17 -13.67
CA GLU A 315 17.04 9.26 -13.43
C GLU A 315 17.94 8.88 -12.26
N ALA A 316 19.26 8.86 -12.46
CA ALA A 316 20.23 8.52 -11.43
C ALA A 316 21.63 9.01 -11.79
N ARG A 317 22.43 9.34 -10.79
CA ARG A 317 23.82 9.79 -11.00
C ARG A 317 24.78 8.66 -11.38
N ASN A 318 24.48 7.43 -11.00
CA ASN A 318 25.36 6.28 -11.20
C ASN A 318 24.53 5.05 -11.58
N VAL A 319 24.54 4.72 -12.86
CA VAL A 319 23.83 3.56 -13.43
C VAL A 319 24.85 2.52 -13.87
N ARG A 320 24.66 1.28 -13.41
CA ARG A 320 25.41 0.10 -13.84
C ARG A 320 24.45 -0.93 -14.44
N GLY A 321 24.88 -1.53 -15.55
CA GLY A 321 24.08 -2.53 -16.26
C GLY A 321 23.01 -1.92 -17.15
N TRP A 322 22.18 -2.79 -17.73
CA TRP A 322 21.14 -2.46 -18.70
C TRP A 322 19.93 -3.38 -18.52
N PHE A 323 18.78 -2.98 -19.04
CA PHE A 323 17.66 -3.90 -19.20
C PHE A 323 18.01 -4.95 -20.25
N ASP A 324 17.93 -6.22 -19.87
CA ASP A 324 18.11 -7.36 -20.77
C ASP A 324 16.92 -7.52 -21.72
N SER A 325 15.73 -7.11 -21.27
CA SER A 325 14.53 -7.11 -22.11
C SER A 325 13.63 -5.91 -21.85
N VAL A 326 12.98 -5.45 -22.92
CA VAL A 326 11.93 -4.43 -22.88
C VAL A 326 10.70 -5.01 -23.57
N THR A 327 9.60 -5.14 -22.83
CA THR A 327 8.34 -5.68 -23.36
C THR A 327 7.31 -4.57 -23.48
N VAL A 328 6.56 -4.55 -24.58
CA VAL A 328 5.47 -3.59 -24.82
C VAL A 328 4.19 -4.36 -25.09
N ASN A 329 3.08 -3.97 -24.45
CA ASN A 329 1.78 -4.63 -24.62
C ASN A 329 1.17 -4.50 -26.04
N ILE A 330 1.57 -3.49 -26.81
CA ILE A 330 1.07 -3.26 -28.18
C ILE A 330 1.95 -4.01 -29.18
N ALA A 331 1.35 -4.96 -29.91
CA ALA A 331 2.02 -5.73 -30.95
C ALA A 331 2.63 -4.82 -32.03
N GLY A 332 3.88 -5.08 -32.40
CA GLY A 332 4.61 -4.33 -33.44
C GLY A 332 5.26 -3.03 -32.95
N VAL A 333 4.97 -2.55 -31.73
CA VAL A 333 5.69 -1.43 -31.13
C VAL A 333 7.01 -1.93 -30.56
N GLN A 334 8.11 -1.29 -30.97
CA GLN A 334 9.44 -1.56 -30.43
C GLN A 334 9.89 -0.40 -29.54
N ALA A 335 10.55 -0.75 -28.44
CA ALA A 335 11.05 0.18 -27.46
C ALA A 335 12.50 -0.20 -27.15
N VAL A 336 13.42 0.72 -27.38
CA VAL A 336 14.86 0.48 -27.22
C VAL A 336 15.35 1.37 -26.08
N PRO A 337 16.00 0.80 -25.04
CA PRO A 337 16.59 1.62 -24.01
C PRO A 337 17.75 2.43 -24.58
N VAL A 338 17.89 3.66 -24.08
CA VAL A 338 18.91 4.62 -24.48
C VAL A 338 19.48 5.26 -23.23
N GLN A 339 20.80 5.35 -23.14
CA GLN A 339 21.43 6.07 -22.05
C GLN A 339 21.33 7.57 -22.30
N THR A 340 20.96 8.31 -21.27
CA THR A 340 20.94 9.78 -21.27
C THR A 340 22.05 10.29 -20.36
N ARG A 341 22.23 11.62 -20.34
CA ARG A 341 23.15 12.27 -19.38
C ARG A 341 22.74 11.99 -17.93
N ASP A 342 21.44 11.82 -17.70
CA ASP A 342 20.82 11.81 -16.39
C ASP A 342 20.29 10.41 -16.00
N GLY A 343 20.48 9.38 -16.84
CA GLY A 343 20.11 7.99 -16.51
C GLY A 343 19.75 7.12 -17.72
N ILE A 344 18.62 6.40 -17.66
CA ILE A 344 18.09 5.54 -18.72
C ILE A 344 16.74 6.07 -19.18
N ALA A 345 16.59 6.18 -20.50
CA ALA A 345 15.31 6.44 -21.15
C ALA A 345 14.98 5.33 -22.15
N ILE A 346 13.76 5.34 -22.67
CA ILE A 346 13.30 4.44 -23.72
C ILE A 346 12.96 5.26 -24.95
N ARG A 347 13.41 4.82 -26.11
CA ARG A 347 13.03 5.38 -27.40
C ARG A 347 12.15 4.41 -28.16
N PHE A 348 10.97 4.87 -28.59
CA PHE A 348 10.09 4.08 -29.45
C PHE A 348 10.56 4.10 -30.91
N ALA A 349 10.59 2.94 -31.56
CA ALA A 349 11.12 2.76 -32.91
C ALA A 349 10.01 2.56 -33.97
#